data_AF-A0A4Q6GE43-F1
#
_entry.id   AF-A0A4Q6GE43-F1
#
_cell.length_a   1.000
_cell.length_b   1.000
_cell.length_c   1.000
_cell.angle_alpha   90.00
_cell.angle_beta   90.00
_cell.angle_gamma   90.00
#
_symmetry.space_group_name_H-M   'P 1'
#
loop_
_entity.id
_entity.type
_entity.pdbx_description
1 polymer ?
#
loop_
_entity_poly.entity_id
_entity_poly.type
_entity_poly.pdbx_seq_one_letter_code
_entity_poly.pdbx_strand_id
1 'polypeptide(L)' 'YVLFPDEGHGFARPQNSKAFNAVAEGFLGQCLGGRAEPIGADFTGSSISVPAGAEGVPGLVEALKTHKQEIRK' A
#
# COMPACT_ATOMS: atom_id res chain seq x y z
N TYR A 1 -2.58 -1.51 9.37
CA TYR A 1 -1.75 -2.74 9.37
C TYR A 1 -1.72 -3.27 7.96
N VAL A 2 -0.53 -3.32 7.36
CA VAL A 2 -0.33 -3.66 5.94
C VAL A 2 0.38 -5.01 5.87
N LEU A 3 -0.08 -5.89 4.98
CA LEU A 3 0.45 -7.23 4.77
C LEU A 3 0.79 -7.45 3.30
N PHE A 4 1.81 -8.27 3.07
CA PHE A 4 2.23 -8.75 1.76
C PHE A 4 2.45 -10.27 1.89
N PRO A 5 1.43 -11.10 1.63
CA PRO A 5 1.43 -12.53 1.98
C PRO A 5 2.46 -13.38 1.22
N ASP A 6 3.12 -12.82 0.21
CA ASP A 6 4.18 -13.43 -0.57
C ASP A 6 5.56 -12.81 -0.36
N GLU A 7 5.71 -12.00 0.69
CA GLU A 7 6.99 -11.42 1.09
C GLU A 7 7.44 -11.98 2.44
N GLY A 8 8.72 -11.81 2.74
CA GLY A 8 9.34 -12.25 3.99
C GLY A 8 9.76 -11.07 4.88
N HIS A 9 10.99 -11.11 5.40
CA HIS A 9 11.53 -10.04 6.23
C HIS A 9 11.64 -8.68 5.48
N GLY A 10 11.72 -8.71 4.16
CA GLY A 10 11.75 -7.52 3.31
C GLY A 10 11.02 -7.76 1.99
N PHE A 11 11.07 -6.77 1.11
CA PHE A 11 10.43 -6.81 -0.21
C PHE A 11 11.40 -7.29 -1.29
N ALA A 12 11.13 -8.46 -1.86
CA ALA A 12 11.79 -8.94 -3.06
C ALA A 12 11.10 -8.43 -4.33
N ARG A 13 9.77 -8.20 -4.29
CA ARG A 13 8.99 -7.78 -5.45
C ARG A 13 8.91 -6.26 -5.53
N PRO A 14 9.33 -5.63 -6.64
CA PRO A 14 9.24 -4.17 -6.79
C PRO A 14 7.82 -3.60 -6.65
N GLN A 15 6.81 -4.38 -7.04
CA GLN A 15 5.40 -3.98 -6.92
C GLN A 15 4.97 -3.84 -5.45
N ASN A 16 5.44 -4.74 -4.58
CA ASN A 16 5.14 -4.69 -3.16
C ASN A 16 5.87 -3.53 -2.48
N SER A 17 7.14 -3.30 -2.83
CA SER A 17 7.89 -2.13 -2.33
C SER A 17 7.23 -0.80 -2.74
N LYS A 18 6.75 -0.69 -3.99
CA LYS A 18 6.03 0.50 -4.46
C LYS A 18 4.72 0.71 -3.70
N ALA A 19 3.90 -0.33 -3.58
CA ALA A 19 2.64 -0.27 -2.84
C ALA A 19 2.85 0.10 -1.37
N PHE A 20 3.90 -0.42 -0.72
CA PHE A 20 4.29 -0.04 0.64
C PHE A 20 4.62 1.45 0.73
N ASN A 21 5.45 1.97 -0.17
CA ASN A 21 5.84 3.38 -0.18
C ASN A 21 4.62 4.30 -0.37
N ALA A 22 3.69 3.97 -1.28
CA ALA A 22 2.47 4.75 -1.47
C ALA A 22 1.62 4.85 -0.18
N VAL A 23 1.50 3.75 0.58
CA VAL A 23 0.80 3.77 1.87
C VAL A 23 1.58 4.55 2.92
N ALA A 24 2.90 4.34 3.00
CA ALA A 24 3.76 5.03 3.95
C ALA A 24 3.78 6.55 3.73
N GLU A 25 3.86 7.01 2.48
CA GLU A 25 3.78 8.42 2.11
C GLU A 25 2.46 9.04 2.52
N GLY A 26 1.33 8.40 2.19
CA GLY A 26 0.01 8.90 2.57
C GLY A 26 -0.18 8.97 4.09
N PHE A 27 0.27 7.94 4.82
CA PHE A 27 0.21 7.92 6.28
C PHE A 27 1.09 9.02 6.91
N LEU A 28 2.35 9.11 6.50
CA LEU A 28 3.28 10.11 7.03
C LEU A 28 2.84 11.53 6.66
N GLY A 29 2.32 11.75 5.46
CA GLY A 29 1.74 13.02 5.05
C GLY A 29 0.55 13.43 5.92
N GLN A 30 -0.28 12.48 6.35
CA GLN A 30 -1.38 12.75 7.28
C GLN A 30 -0.87 13.06 8.70
N CYS A 31 0.12 12.33 9.20
CA CYS A 31 0.60 12.48 10.58
C CYS A 31 1.56 13.65 10.79
N LEU A 32 2.44 13.90 9.82
CA LEU A 32 3.54 14.87 9.92
C LEU A 32 3.28 16.13 9.08
N GLY A 33 2.27 16.08 8.20
CA GLY A 33 2.04 17.10 7.19
C GLY A 33 3.03 16.98 6.01
N GLY A 34 2.89 17.87 5.04
CA GLY A 34 3.69 17.89 3.83
C GLY A 34 2.96 17.33 2.61
N ARG A 35 3.72 17.12 1.53
CA ARG A 35 3.18 16.60 0.26
C ARG A 35 3.33 15.08 0.25
N ALA A 36 2.28 14.39 -0.19
CA ALA A 36 2.28 12.96 -0.47
C ALA A 36 1.69 12.76 -1.88
N GLU A 37 2.24 11.81 -2.63
CA GLU A 37 1.68 11.43 -3.93
C GLU A 37 0.38 10.63 -3.72
N PRO A 38 -0.69 10.87 -4.53
CA PRO A 38 -1.87 10.02 -4.50
C PRO A 38 -1.54 8.58 -4.95
N ILE A 39 -2.11 7.57 -4.28
CA ILE A 39 -1.84 6.14 -4.52
C ILE A 39 -1.94 5.73 -6.00
N GLY A 40 -2.88 6.31 -6.75
CA GLY A 40 -3.00 6.08 -8.19
C GLY A 40 -3.03 4.61 -8.58
N ALA A 41 -2.05 4.18 -9.39
CA ALA A 41 -1.91 2.81 -9.89
C ALA A 41 -0.83 1.99 -9.15
N ASP A 42 -0.34 2.45 -8.01
CA ASP A 42 0.84 1.87 -7.34
C ASP A 42 0.62 0.49 -6.74
N PHE A 43 -0.64 0.04 -6.65
CA PHE A 43 -0.98 -1.32 -6.24
C PHE A 43 -1.00 -2.32 -7.40
N THR A 44 -0.74 -1.87 -8.64
CA THR A 44 -0.70 -2.76 -9.81
C THR A 44 0.36 -3.82 -9.62
N GLY A 45 -0.03 -5.09 -9.69
CA GLY A 45 0.89 -6.21 -9.48
C GLY A 45 1.23 -6.52 -8.03
N SER A 46 0.71 -5.76 -7.06
CA SER A 46 1.03 -5.95 -5.64
C SER A 46 0.18 -7.05 -5.00
N SER A 47 0.72 -7.71 -3.97
CA SER A 47 -0.03 -8.61 -3.09
C SER A 47 -0.65 -7.91 -1.89
N ILE A 48 -0.53 -6.57 -1.81
CA ILE A 48 -0.92 -5.75 -0.66
C ILE A 48 -2.30 -6.11 -0.11
N SER A 49 -2.39 -6.20 1.21
CA SER A 49 -3.62 -6.36 1.97
C SER A 49 -3.60 -5.45 3.18
N VAL A 50 -4.74 -4.87 3.54
CA VAL A 50 -4.86 -3.96 4.69
C VAL A 50 -6.06 -4.38 5.53
N PRO A 51 -5.91 -5.35 6.44
CA PRO A 51 -7.02 -5.83 7.27
C PRO A 51 -7.54 -4.80 8.29
N ALA A 52 -6.76 -3.75 8.61
CA ALA A 52 -7.16 -2.72 9.55
C ALA A 52 -6.42 -1.39 9.32
N GLY A 53 -7.06 -0.26 9.63
CA GLY A 53 -6.44 1.07 9.61
C GLY A 53 -6.32 1.71 8.22
N ALA A 54 -7.12 1.26 7.25
CA ALA A 54 -7.12 1.86 5.90
C ALA A 54 -7.66 3.30 5.91
N GLU A 55 -8.55 3.61 6.85
CA GLU A 55 -9.14 4.92 7.10
C GLU A 55 -8.12 5.99 7.54
N GLY A 56 -6.94 5.56 8.01
CA GLY A 56 -5.86 6.46 8.43
C GLY A 56 -4.95 6.93 7.31
N VAL A 57 -5.24 6.59 6.05
CA VAL A 57 -4.44 6.98 4.89
C VAL A 57 -5.37 7.52 3.79
N PRO A 58 -5.19 8.77 3.34
CA PRO A 58 -6.05 9.36 2.32
C PRO A 58 -6.05 8.54 1.03
N GLY A 59 -7.25 8.20 0.54
CA GLY A 59 -7.44 7.44 -0.71
C GLY A 59 -7.19 5.92 -0.61
N LEU A 60 -6.70 5.40 0.52
CA LEU A 60 -6.37 3.98 0.66
C LEU A 60 -7.60 3.06 0.59
N VAL A 61 -8.70 3.45 1.23
CA VAL A 61 -9.96 2.69 1.18
C VAL A 61 -10.46 2.53 -0.26
N GLU A 62 -10.40 3.60 -1.07
CA GLU A 62 -10.84 3.55 -2.46
C GLU A 62 -9.88 2.71 -3.33
N ALA A 63 -8.57 2.86 -3.15
CA ALA A 63 -7.58 2.05 -3.86
C ALA A 63 -7.77 0.55 -3.60
N LEU A 64 -8.06 0.17 -2.34
CA LEU A 64 -8.28 -1.22 -1.95
C LEU A 64 -9.55 -1.82 -2.54
N LYS A 65 -10.64 -1.04 -2.73
CA LYS A 65 -11.87 -1.54 -3.36
C LYS A 65 -11.65 -2.03 -4.79
N THR A 66 -10.80 -1.34 -5.54
CA THR A 66 -10.48 -1.69 -6.93
C THR A 66 -9.31 -2.67 -7.06
N HIS A 67 -8.55 -2.87 -5.99
CA HIS A 67 -7.38 -3.72 -6.01
C HIS A 67 -7.75 -5.20 -5.84
N LYS A 68 -7.18 -6.04 -6.70
CA LYS A 68 -7.18 -7.49 -6.54
C LYS A 68 -5.75 -7.92 -6.23
N GLN A 69 -5.57 -8.66 -5.14
CA GLN A 69 -4.25 -9.13 -4.73
C GLN A 69 -3.61 -10.02 -5.81
N GLU A 70 -2.37 -9.71 -6.17
CA GLU A 70 -1.53 -10.55 -7.04
C GLU A 70 -0.46 -11.24 -6.20
N ILE A 71 -0.81 -12.39 -5.61
CA ILE A 71 0.09 -13.20 -4.79
C ILE A 71 0.94 -14.10 -5.70
N ARG A 72 2.28 -14.04 -5.56
CA ARG A 72 3.23 -14.86 -6.32
C ARG A 72 4.11 -15.68 -5.37
N LYS A 73 4.05 -17.01 -5.48
CA LYS A 73 4.87 -17.93 -4.68
C LYS A 73 6.24 -18.18 -5.31
#